data_AF-A0A2D7FWC4-F1
#
_entry.id   AF-A0A2D7FWC4-F1
#
_cell.length_a   1.000
_cell.length_b   1.000
_cell.length_c   1.000
_cell.angle_alpha   90.00
_cell.angle_beta   90.00
_cell.angle_gamma   90.00
#
_symmetry.space_group_name_H-M   'P 1'
#
loop_
_entity.id
_entity.type
_entity.pdbx_description
1 polymer ?
#
loop_
_entity_poly.entity_id
_entity_poly.type
_entity_poly.pdbx_seq_one_letter_code
_entity_poly.pdbx_strand_id
1 'polypeptide(L)'
;MNILSTWRSIGLLRQALHIVALSGGLLLPFGGAPDYTATWDLFFNGVLPAMVPIFLILIGFDVMMCRVLKDGNTDAEQARLNAILRCHYWVAMPVLIAFVIFIAPALIP
;
A
#
# COMPACT_ATOMS: atom_id res chain seq x y z
N MET A 1 18.65 2.32 15.25
CA MET A 1 17.56 1.48 15.81
C MET A 1 17.65 0.09 15.21
N ASN A 2 17.42 -0.97 15.99
CA ASN A 2 17.33 -2.33 15.44
C ASN A 2 16.08 -2.47 14.56
N ILE A 3 16.10 -3.41 13.60
CA ILE A 3 15.00 -3.62 12.65
C ILE A 3 13.67 -3.91 13.39
N LEU A 4 13.74 -4.71 14.45
CA LEU A 4 12.59 -5.10 15.30
C LEU A 4 12.02 -3.92 16.10
N SER A 5 12.88 -3.02 16.62
CA SER A 5 12.41 -1.85 17.35
C SER A 5 11.77 -0.83 16.41
N THR A 6 12.30 -0.73 15.19
CA THR A 6 11.72 0.09 14.12
C THR A 6 10.34 -0.46 13.72
N TRP A 7 10.22 -1.78 13.53
CA TRP A 7 8.97 -2.42 13.14
C TRP A 7 7.86 -2.26 14.19
N ARG A 8 8.18 -2.44 15.48
CA ARG A 8 7.24 -2.16 16.58
C ARG A 8 6.82 -0.69 16.65
N SER A 9 7.71 0.24 16.31
CA SER A 9 7.44 1.68 16.39
C SER A 9 6.48 2.21 15.31
N ILE A 10 6.23 1.44 14.25
CA ILE A 10 5.33 1.83 13.15
C ILE A 10 3.86 1.78 13.60
N GLY A 11 3.50 0.87 14.50
CA GLY A 11 2.12 0.66 14.96
C GLY A 11 1.39 -0.43 14.16
N LEU A 12 0.45 -1.11 14.82
CA LEU A 12 -0.20 -2.32 14.29
C LEU A 12 -1.10 -2.02 13.07
N LEU A 13 -1.82 -0.90 13.09
CA LEU A 13 -2.71 -0.49 11.99
C LEU A 13 -1.94 -0.27 10.68
N ARG A 14 -0.79 0.41 10.76
CA ARG A 14 0.05 0.68 9.58
C ARG A 14 0.64 -0.60 9.00
N GLN A 15 1.07 -1.52 9.87
CA GLN A 15 1.56 -2.83 9.43
C GLN A 15 0.44 -3.64 8.76
N ALA A 16 -0.77 -3.64 9.31
CA ALA A 16 -1.92 -4.29 8.68
C ALA A 16 -2.20 -3.70 7.30
N LEU A 17 -2.18 -2.36 7.16
CA LEU A 17 -2.32 -1.70 5.87
C LEU A 17 -1.20 -2.10 4.89
N HIS A 18 0.05 -2.17 5.34
CA HIS A 18 1.16 -2.61 4.49
C HIS A 18 1.00 -4.06 4.03
N ILE A 19 0.61 -4.96 4.93
CA ILE A 19 0.40 -6.38 4.61
C ILE A 19 -0.73 -6.53 3.59
N VAL A 20 -1.87 -5.86 3.81
CA VAL A 20 -3.02 -5.93 2.91
C VAL A 20 -2.72 -5.27 1.56
N ALA A 21 -1.96 -4.18 1.53
CA ALA A 21 -1.52 -3.56 0.28
C ALA A 21 -0.58 -4.48 -0.51
N LEU A 22 0.39 -5.11 0.16
CA LEU A 22 1.32 -6.04 -0.47
C LEU A 22 0.62 -7.30 -0.97
N SER A 23 -0.27 -7.89 -0.16
CA SER A 23 -1.04 -9.06 -0.58
C SER A 23 -1.96 -8.70 -1.75
N GLY A 24 -2.60 -7.53 -1.71
CA GLY A 24 -3.43 -7.05 -2.82
C GLY A 24 -2.63 -6.85 -4.11
N GLY A 25 -1.46 -6.21 -4.02
CA GLY A 25 -0.54 -6.03 -5.14
C GLY A 25 -0.01 -7.35 -5.72
N LEU A 26 0.27 -8.34 -4.85
CA LEU A 26 0.74 -9.66 -5.25
C LEU A 26 -0.36 -10.51 -5.91
N LEU A 27 -1.61 -10.30 -5.49
CA LEU A 27 -2.76 -11.05 -5.99
C LEU A 27 -3.35 -10.47 -7.29
N LEU A 28 -3.07 -9.20 -7.62
CA LEU A 28 -3.54 -8.54 -8.84
C LEU A 28 -3.30 -9.33 -10.14
N PRO A 29 -2.11 -9.91 -10.38
CA PRO A 29 -1.83 -10.68 -11.61
C PRO A 29 -2.68 -11.94 -11.77
N PHE A 30 -3.38 -12.39 -10.73
CA PHE A 30 -4.28 -13.53 -10.78
C PHE A 30 -5.73 -13.13 -11.17
N GLY A 31 -6.02 -11.83 -11.27
CA GLY A 31 -7.24 -11.33 -11.89
C GLY A 31 -7.21 -11.54 -13.40
N GLY A 32 -8.20 -12.26 -13.93
CA GLY A 32 -8.36 -12.56 -15.35
C GLY A 32 -9.31 -11.62 -16.06
N ALA A 33 -9.68 -11.98 -17.30
CA ALA A 33 -10.72 -11.30 -18.06
C ALA A 33 -12.02 -11.18 -17.24
N PRO A 34 -12.87 -10.16 -17.49
CA PRO A 34 -14.08 -9.90 -16.71
C PRO A 34 -15.12 -11.01 -16.92
N ASP A 35 -14.95 -12.12 -16.21
CA ASP A 35 -16.00 -13.08 -15.90
C ASP A 35 -16.49 -12.78 -14.49
N TYR A 36 -17.80 -12.62 -14.33
CA TYR A 36 -18.45 -12.27 -13.06
C TYR A 36 -19.42 -13.36 -12.62
N THR A 37 -19.35 -14.53 -13.23
CA THR A 37 -20.33 -15.62 -13.02
C THR A 37 -20.03 -16.45 -11.76
N ALA A 38 -18.77 -16.51 -11.31
CA ALA A 38 -18.38 -17.16 -10.05
C ALA A 38 -17.97 -16.15 -8.96
N THR A 39 -18.26 -16.47 -7.69
CA THR A 39 -17.96 -15.60 -6.53
C THR A 39 -16.48 -15.22 -6.43
N TRP A 40 -15.59 -16.15 -6.81
CA TRP A 40 -14.15 -15.91 -6.80
C TRP A 40 -13.70 -15.01 -7.94
N ASP A 41 -14.30 -15.13 -9.12
CA ASP A 41 -13.98 -14.26 -10.26
C ASP A 41 -14.43 -12.82 -10.01
N LEU A 42 -15.58 -12.62 -9.35
CA LEU A 42 -16.01 -11.28 -8.92
C LEU A 42 -15.00 -10.62 -7.96
N PHE A 43 -14.41 -11.41 -7.06
CA PHE A 43 -13.39 -10.90 -6.13
C PHE A 43 -12.12 -10.49 -6.87
N PHE A 44 -11.56 -11.35 -7.71
CA PHE A 44 -10.28 -11.10 -8.40
C PHE A 44 -10.40 -10.09 -9.54
N ASN A 45 -11.54 -10.02 -10.22
CA ASN A 45 -11.74 -9.16 -11.40
C ASN A 45 -12.44 -7.83 -11.06
N GLY A 46 -13.13 -7.73 -9.92
CA GLY A 46 -13.88 -6.54 -9.52
C GLY A 46 -13.37 -5.91 -8.23
N VAL A 47 -13.44 -6.66 -7.13
CA VAL A 47 -13.16 -6.13 -5.79
C VAL A 47 -11.68 -5.80 -5.63
N LEU A 48 -10.79 -6.75 -5.95
CA LEU A 48 -9.36 -6.61 -5.74
C LEU A 48 -8.76 -5.44 -6.54
N PRO A 49 -9.04 -5.28 -7.85
CA PRO A 49 -8.56 -4.14 -8.62
C PRO A 49 -9.07 -2.78 -8.12
N ALA A 50 -10.26 -2.73 -7.51
CA ALA A 50 -10.78 -1.52 -6.90
C ALA A 50 -10.14 -1.22 -5.53
N MET A 51 -9.79 -2.25 -4.76
CA MET A 51 -9.22 -2.11 -3.42
C MET A 51 -7.75 -1.68 -3.43
N VAL A 52 -6.94 -2.16 -4.38
CA VAL A 52 -5.52 -1.81 -4.47
C VAL A 52 -5.26 -0.30 -4.54
N PRO A 53 -5.91 0.49 -5.42
CA PRO A 53 -5.73 1.93 -5.43
C PRO A 53 -6.22 2.60 -4.14
N ILE A 54 -7.25 2.06 -3.47
CA ILE A 54 -7.70 2.55 -2.15
C ILE A 54 -6.59 2.39 -1.11
N PHE A 55 -5.90 1.25 -1.07
CA PHE A 55 -4.77 1.04 -0.15
C PHE A 55 -3.62 2.03 -0.42
N LEU A 56 -3.33 2.31 -1.70
CA LEU A 56 -2.32 3.30 -2.09
C LEU A 56 -2.71 4.72 -1.63
N ILE A 57 -3.99 5.09 -1.74
CA ILE A 57 -4.52 6.37 -1.26
C ILE A 57 -4.39 6.47 0.26
N LEU A 58 -4.77 5.43 1.01
CA LEU A 58 -4.64 5.41 2.47
C LEU A 58 -3.18 5.54 2.92
N ILE A 59 -2.26 4.86 2.25
CA ILE A 59 -0.82 5.04 2.47
C ILE A 59 -0.40 6.49 2.17
N GLY A 60 -0.91 7.09 1.09
CA GLY A 60 -0.67 8.49 0.74
C GLY A 60 -1.13 9.46 1.82
N PHE A 61 -2.31 9.26 2.40
CA PHE A 61 -2.81 10.08 3.51
C PHE A 61 -1.94 9.95 4.76
N ASP A 62 -1.49 8.74 5.10
CA ASP A 62 -0.61 8.53 6.25
C ASP A 62 0.79 9.15 6.02
N VAL A 63 1.30 9.09 4.78
CA VAL A 63 2.53 9.79 4.38
C VAL A 63 2.38 11.31 4.56
N MET A 64 1.25 11.88 4.15
CA MET A 64 0.95 13.30 4.34
C MET A 64 0.90 13.65 5.84
N MET A 65 0.19 12.88 6.64
CA MET A 65 0.12 13.09 8.09
C MET A 65 1.49 12.96 8.76
N CYS A 66 2.31 11.97 8.39
CA CYS A 66 3.66 11.82 8.91
C CYS A 66 4.53 13.04 8.57
N ARG A 67 4.37 13.64 7.39
CA ARG A 67 5.09 14.87 7.00
C ARG A 67 4.63 16.08 7.81
N VAL A 68 3.32 16.24 8.02
CA VAL A 68 2.75 17.31 8.86
C VAL A 68 3.24 17.18 10.29
N LEU A 69 3.16 15.98 10.88
CA LEU A 69 3.59 15.72 12.25
C LEU A 69 5.10 15.82 12.44
N LYS A 70 5.89 15.74 11.35
CA LYS A 70 7.34 15.90 11.43
C LYS A 70 7.73 17.35 11.72
N ASP A 71 6.93 18.31 11.26
CA ASP A 71 7.21 19.72 11.43
C ASP A 71 7.07 20.14 12.91
N GLY A 72 8.08 20.85 13.42
CA GLY A 72 8.13 21.29 14.83
C GLY A 72 8.35 20.19 15.88
N ASN A 73 8.64 18.95 15.49
CA ASN A 73 8.82 17.82 16.42
C ASN A 73 10.29 17.58 16.81
N THR A 74 10.51 16.85 17.91
CA THR A 74 11.87 16.52 18.40
C THR A 74 12.65 15.64 17.40
N ASP A 75 13.98 15.74 17.38
CA ASP A 75 14.84 14.99 16.45
C ASP A 75 14.61 13.47 16.52
N ALA A 76 14.38 12.93 17.72
CA ALA A 76 14.09 11.52 17.93
C ALA A 76 12.77 11.09 17.25
N GLU A 77 11.73 11.92 17.37
CA GLU A 77 10.44 11.66 16.74
C GLU A 77 10.50 11.84 15.21
N GLN A 78 11.27 12.82 14.74
CA GLN A 78 11.52 12.97 13.31
C GLN A 78 12.23 11.75 12.72
N ALA A 79 13.19 11.15 13.44
CA ALA A 79 13.86 9.92 13.01
C ALA A 79 12.87 8.74 12.91
N ARG A 80 11.94 8.61 13.87
CA ARG A 80 10.86 7.60 13.84
C ARG A 80 9.93 7.82 12.65
N LEU A 81 9.46 9.04 12.43
CA LEU A 81 8.57 9.40 11.31
C LEU A 81 9.26 9.19 9.96
N ASN A 82 10.55 9.51 9.83
CA ASN A 82 11.32 9.23 8.61
C ASN A 82 11.45 7.72 8.35
N ALA A 83 11.58 6.90 9.38
CA ALA A 83 11.58 5.44 9.24
C ALA A 83 10.23 4.91 8.75
N ILE A 84 9.12 5.42 9.31
CA ILE A 84 7.75 5.12 8.87
C ILE A 84 7.58 5.50 7.39
N LEU A 85 7.96 6.72 7.01
CA LEU A 85 7.88 7.21 5.63
C LEU A 85 8.65 6.31 4.65
N ARG A 86 9.88 5.90 4.98
CA ARG A 86 10.65 4.97 4.16
C ARG A 86 9.91 3.65 3.99
N CYS A 87 9.30 3.12 5.05
CA CYS A 87 8.54 1.88 5.00
C CYS A 87 7.30 2.00 4.09
N HIS A 88 6.55 3.12 4.18
CA HIS A 88 5.46 3.39 3.25
C HIS A 88 5.92 3.44 1.80
N TYR A 89 7.04 4.10 1.48
CA TYR A 89 7.54 4.14 0.10
C TYR A 89 7.97 2.76 -0.40
N TRP A 90 8.65 1.97 0.44
CA TRP A 90 9.04 0.61 0.10
C TRP A 90 7.85 -0.32 -0.18
N VAL A 91 6.71 -0.09 0.47
CA VAL A 91 5.49 -0.86 0.25
C VAL A 91 4.67 -0.31 -0.92
N ALA A 92 4.49 1.02 -0.99
CA ALA A 92 3.64 1.65 -2.00
C ALA A 92 4.22 1.54 -3.41
N MET A 93 5.54 1.66 -3.58
CA MET A 93 6.18 1.56 -4.90
C MET A 93 5.89 0.24 -5.64
N PRO A 94 6.18 -0.94 -5.08
CA PRO A 94 5.92 -2.20 -5.77
C PRO A 94 4.43 -2.43 -6.00
N VAL A 95 3.56 -2.02 -5.08
CA VAL A 95 2.10 -2.13 -5.23
C VAL A 95 1.59 -1.22 -6.35
N LEU A 96 2.10 0.01 -6.45
CA LEU A 96 1.79 0.93 -7.53
C LEU A 96 2.26 0.40 -8.88
N ILE A 97 3.47 -0.15 -8.95
CA ILE A 97 4.00 -0.78 -10.17
C ILE A 97 3.10 -1.94 -10.60
N ALA A 98 2.74 -2.84 -9.66
CA ALA A 98 1.84 -3.95 -9.95
C ALA A 98 0.48 -3.47 -10.47
N PHE A 99 -0.09 -2.43 -9.86
CA PHE A 99 -1.34 -1.83 -10.30
C PHE A 99 -1.25 -1.20 -11.69
N VAL A 100 -0.18 -0.45 -11.97
CA VAL A 100 0.05 0.16 -13.29
C VAL A 100 0.19 -0.92 -14.37
N ILE A 101 0.93 -2.00 -14.10
CA ILE A 101 1.06 -3.14 -15.03
C ILE A 101 -0.29 -3.78 -15.30
N PHE A 102 -1.12 -3.97 -14.26
CA PHE A 102 -2.44 -4.56 -14.39
C PHE A 102 -3.40 -3.69 -15.23
N ILE A 103 -3.38 -2.36 -15.04
CA ILE A 103 -4.31 -1.45 -15.73
C ILE A 103 -3.81 -0.98 -17.10
N ALA A 104 -2.50 -1.06 -17.37
CA ALA A 104 -1.91 -0.58 -18.63
C ALA A 104 -2.56 -1.17 -19.90
N PRO A 105 -2.89 -2.48 -19.98
CA PRO A 105 -3.59 -3.04 -21.14
C PRO A 105 -4.98 -2.44 -21.37
N ALA A 106 -5.65 -1.93 -20.33
CA ALA A 106 -6.95 -1.28 -20.46
C ALA A 106 -6.84 0.21 -20.86
N LEU A 107 -5.66 0.82 -20.72
CA LEU A 107 -5.40 2.23 -21.04
C LEU A 107 -4.82 2.43 -22.44
N ILE A 108 -4.22 1.40 -23.02
CA ILE A 108 -3.61 1.43 -24.36
C ILE A 108 -4.60 0.75 -25.33
N PRO A 109 -5.22 1.50 -26.25
CA PRO A 109 -6.21 0.98 -27.20
C PRO A 109 -5.62 0.02 -28.24
#